data_AF-A0A069S9U9-F1
#
_entry.id   AF-A0A069S9U9-F1
#
_cell.length_a   1.000
_cell.length_b   1.000
_cell.length_c   1.000
_cell.angle_alpha   90.00
_cell.angle_beta   90.00
_cell.angle_gamma   90.00
#
_symmetry.space_group_name_H-M   'P 1'
#
loop_
_entity.id
_entity.type
_entity.pdbx_description
1 polymer ?
#
loop_
_entity_poly.entity_id
_entity_poly.type
_entity_poly.pdbx_seq_one_letter_code
_entity_poly.pdbx_strand_id
1 'polypeptide(L)'
;MRLYQKQILDVDTSESKFTQDEEKMIYFFLLSSLRREHFGVFGIGEKKAYQHLEDEEKMNIIANLTAKQKAVIRRDFLIDNFKDAYGNNAAATLLLDFARKHMPDTLAEIESGYNEVYEKRHKRIEERKAALLAKERQTKPEEAAEAENTQPTAEVQPEEHTQTEEVAA
;
A
#
# COMPACT_ATOMS: atom_id res chain seq x y z
N MET A 1 -39.26 -8.13 17.12
CA MET A 1 -37.84 -7.72 16.98
C MET A 1 -37.45 -7.41 15.54
N ARG A 2 -37.33 -8.39 14.62
CA ARG A 2 -36.80 -8.14 13.26
C ARG A 2 -37.59 -7.11 12.41
N LEU A 3 -38.91 -7.06 12.50
CA LEU A 3 -39.73 -6.08 11.73
C LEU A 3 -39.49 -4.63 12.18
N TYR A 4 -39.40 -4.38 13.49
CA TYR A 4 -39.10 -3.06 14.03
C TYR A 4 -37.65 -2.63 13.78
N GLN A 5 -36.72 -3.59 13.83
CA GLN A 5 -35.31 -3.32 13.57
C GLN A 5 -35.09 -2.75 12.17
N LYS A 6 -35.74 -3.31 11.15
CA LYS A 6 -35.64 -2.79 9.78
C LYS A 6 -36.10 -1.33 9.70
N GLN A 7 -37.25 -1.02 10.29
CA GLN A 7 -37.78 0.35 10.30
C GLN A 7 -36.84 1.35 10.98
N ILE A 8 -36.16 0.95 12.05
CA ILE A 8 -35.20 1.80 12.77
C ILE A 8 -33.94 2.04 11.94
N LEU A 9 -33.44 1.01 11.25
CA LEU A 9 -32.24 1.12 10.41
C LEU A 9 -32.45 1.92 9.12
N ASP A 10 -33.71 2.04 8.66
CA ASP A 10 -34.09 2.79 7.46
C ASP A 10 -34.38 4.28 7.76
N VAL A 11 -34.29 4.74 9.01
CA VAL A 11 -34.49 6.16 9.37
C VAL A 11 -33.38 7.03 8.79
N ASP A 12 -33.75 8.07 8.04
CA ASP A 12 -32.81 9.10 7.59
C ASP A 12 -32.45 10.03 8.76
N THR A 13 -31.17 10.04 9.12
CA THR A 13 -30.60 10.85 10.21
C THR A 13 -29.64 11.92 9.70
N SER A 14 -29.54 12.14 8.39
CA SER A 14 -28.54 13.02 7.76
C SER A 14 -28.58 14.49 8.25
N GLU A 15 -29.76 15.01 8.55
CA GLU A 15 -29.96 16.38 9.08
C GLU A 15 -29.85 16.47 10.61
N SER A 16 -29.73 15.34 11.30
CA SER A 16 -29.62 15.29 12.76
C SER A 16 -28.18 15.51 13.22
N LYS A 17 -28.00 16.13 14.40
CA LYS A 17 -26.67 16.29 14.99
C LYS A 17 -26.22 14.98 15.61
N PHE A 18 -24.98 14.59 15.34
CA PHE A 18 -24.35 13.45 16.00
C PHE A 18 -24.21 13.70 17.51
N THR A 19 -24.87 12.87 18.30
CA THR A 19 -25.03 13.01 19.75
C THR A 19 -23.92 12.29 20.51
N GLN A 20 -23.80 12.59 21.82
CA GLN A 20 -22.87 11.88 22.70
C GLN A 20 -23.25 10.40 22.86
N ASP A 21 -24.54 10.05 22.79
CA ASP A 21 -24.97 8.67 22.89
C ASP A 21 -24.62 7.88 21.64
N GLU A 22 -24.77 8.47 20.44
CA GLU A 22 -24.26 7.87 19.20
C GLU A 22 -22.74 7.73 19.23
N GLU A 23 -22.02 8.70 19.79
CA GLU A 23 -20.56 8.59 19.97
C GLU A 23 -20.20 7.36 20.83
N LYS A 24 -20.91 7.16 21.95
CA LYS A 24 -20.73 5.97 22.80
C LYS A 24 -21.04 4.67 22.06
N MET A 25 -22.10 4.65 21.23
CA MET A 25 -22.44 3.49 20.40
C MET A 25 -21.32 3.16 19.41
N ILE A 26 -20.71 4.16 18.76
CA ILE A 26 -19.55 3.92 17.90
C ILE A 26 -18.41 3.28 18.70
N TYR A 27 -18.05 3.84 19.86
CA TYR A 27 -16.97 3.27 20.67
C TYR A 27 -17.26 1.85 21.15
N PHE A 28 -18.51 1.50 21.43
CA PHE A 28 -18.89 0.12 21.74
C PHE A 28 -18.47 -0.85 20.63
N PHE A 29 -18.74 -0.50 19.38
CA PHE A 29 -18.33 -1.34 18.24
C PHE A 29 -16.82 -1.33 18.03
N LEU A 30 -16.16 -0.17 18.12
CA LEU A 30 -14.71 -0.04 17.94
C LEU A 30 -13.89 -0.81 18.98
N LEU A 31 -14.41 -1.01 20.20
CA LEU A 31 -13.75 -1.79 21.25
C LEU A 31 -13.51 -3.26 20.87
N SER A 32 -14.18 -3.76 19.83
CA SER A 32 -13.93 -5.11 19.30
C SER A 32 -12.53 -5.26 18.71
N SER A 33 -11.92 -4.16 18.27
CA SER A 33 -10.55 -4.10 17.76
C SER A 33 -9.52 -3.71 18.83
N LEU A 34 -9.92 -3.54 20.10
CA LEU A 34 -9.01 -3.10 21.15
C LEU A 34 -7.92 -4.15 21.38
N ARG A 35 -6.66 -3.70 21.28
CA ARG A 35 -5.51 -4.59 21.45
C ARG A 35 -5.24 -4.85 22.94
N ARG A 36 -4.77 -6.05 23.24
CA ARG A 36 -4.61 -6.53 24.63
C ARG A 36 -3.55 -5.75 25.39
N GLU A 37 -2.50 -5.28 24.72
CA GLU A 37 -1.49 -4.39 25.30
C GLU A 37 -2.08 -3.07 25.84
N HIS A 38 -3.29 -2.70 25.41
CA HIS A 38 -3.96 -1.50 25.88
C HIS A 38 -4.99 -1.74 26.98
N PHE A 39 -5.26 -2.99 27.40
CA PHE A 39 -6.26 -3.29 28.43
C PHE A 39 -5.99 -2.57 29.76
N GLY A 40 -4.71 -2.41 30.14
CA GLY A 40 -4.32 -1.64 31.32
C GLY A 40 -4.75 -0.16 31.27
N VAL A 41 -4.87 0.43 30.08
CA VAL A 41 -5.36 1.83 29.90
C VAL A 41 -6.84 1.97 30.30
N PHE A 42 -7.57 0.85 30.35
CA PHE A 42 -8.99 0.78 30.68
C PHE A 42 -9.25 0.13 32.05
N GLY A 43 -8.20 -0.12 32.84
CA GLY A 43 -8.31 -0.77 34.14
C GLY A 43 -8.74 -2.24 34.06
N ILE A 44 -8.56 -2.87 32.89
CA ILE A 44 -8.91 -4.27 32.66
C ILE A 44 -7.72 -5.12 33.10
N GLY A 45 -7.97 -6.08 33.98
CA GLY A 45 -6.95 -7.02 34.45
C GLY A 45 -6.41 -7.92 33.34
N GLU A 46 -5.38 -8.70 33.67
CA GLU A 46 -4.85 -9.69 32.74
C GLU A 46 -5.93 -10.72 32.38
N LYS A 47 -6.11 -10.91 31.07
CA LYS A 47 -7.03 -11.87 30.49
C LYS A 47 -6.27 -12.98 29.78
N LYS A 48 -6.90 -14.16 29.64
CA LYS A 48 -6.35 -15.27 28.86
C LYS A 48 -6.07 -14.86 27.41
N ALA A 49 -5.18 -15.59 26.73
CA ALA A 49 -4.66 -15.21 25.42
C ALA A 49 -5.74 -14.90 24.36
N TYR A 50 -6.85 -15.61 24.44
CA TYR A 50 -7.95 -15.60 23.46
C TYR A 50 -9.24 -14.96 24.00
N GLN A 51 -9.18 -14.34 25.18
CA GLN A 51 -10.37 -13.77 25.79
C GLN A 51 -10.56 -12.32 25.33
N HIS A 52 -11.67 -12.09 24.64
CA HIS A 52 -12.10 -10.78 24.18
C HIS A 52 -12.78 -9.98 25.31
N LEU A 53 -13.17 -8.75 25.01
CA LEU A 53 -14.05 -7.98 25.87
C LEU A 53 -15.48 -8.50 25.76
N GLU A 54 -16.07 -8.82 26.90
CA GLU A 54 -17.49 -9.10 27.04
C GLU A 54 -18.28 -7.79 26.87
N ASP A 55 -19.55 -7.91 26.45
CA ASP A 55 -20.40 -6.73 26.23
C ASP A 55 -20.59 -5.89 27.49
N GLU A 56 -20.67 -6.52 28.67
CA GLU A 56 -20.75 -5.82 29.96
C GLU A 56 -19.50 -4.95 30.22
N GLU A 57 -18.32 -5.47 29.90
CA GLU A 57 -17.08 -4.71 30.03
C GLU A 57 -17.03 -3.56 29.04
N LYS A 58 -17.47 -3.77 27.79
CA LYS A 58 -17.57 -2.70 26.80
C LYS A 58 -18.51 -1.61 27.28
N MET A 59 -19.69 -1.97 27.82
CA MET A 59 -20.66 -1.02 28.39
C MET A 59 -20.06 -0.20 29.53
N ASN A 60 -19.33 -0.85 30.44
CA ASN A 60 -18.65 -0.17 31.55
C ASN A 60 -17.57 0.80 31.06
N ILE A 61 -16.81 0.43 30.03
CA ILE A 61 -15.77 1.28 29.44
C ILE A 61 -16.39 2.53 28.77
N ILE A 62 -17.41 2.35 27.94
CA ILE A 62 -18.01 3.47 27.19
C ILE A 62 -18.77 4.47 28.07
N ALA A 63 -19.11 4.08 29.31
CA ALA A 63 -19.78 4.96 30.24
C ALA A 63 -18.96 6.23 30.54
N ASN A 64 -17.62 6.12 30.63
CA ASN A 64 -16.74 7.21 31.06
C ASN A 64 -15.40 7.24 30.29
N LEU A 65 -15.45 7.39 28.96
CA LEU A 65 -14.24 7.48 28.14
C LEU A 65 -13.54 8.85 28.21
N THR A 66 -12.26 8.84 28.56
CA THR A 66 -11.38 10.01 28.43
C THR A 66 -10.95 10.24 26.97
N ALA A 67 -10.52 11.46 26.63
CA ALA A 67 -9.99 11.78 25.30
C ALA A 67 -8.79 10.90 24.91
N LYS A 68 -7.93 10.55 25.88
CA LYS A 68 -6.79 9.65 25.67
C LYS A 68 -7.24 8.23 25.32
N GLN A 69 -8.19 7.69 26.07
CA GLN A 69 -8.77 6.36 25.80
C GLN A 69 -9.47 6.31 24.44
N LYS A 70 -10.23 7.35 24.08
CA LYS A 70 -10.84 7.50 22.75
C LYS A 70 -9.81 7.48 21.63
N ALA A 71 -8.64 8.10 21.82
CA ALA A 71 -7.56 8.07 20.84
C ALA A 71 -6.93 6.68 20.70
N VAL A 72 -6.79 5.93 21.79
CA VAL A 72 -6.28 4.55 21.77
C VAL A 72 -7.23 3.64 20.99
N ILE A 73 -8.54 3.66 21.31
CA ILE A 73 -9.54 2.83 20.62
C ILE A 73 -9.55 3.09 19.11
N ARG A 74 -9.55 4.37 18.71
CA ARG A 74 -9.54 4.74 17.27
C ARG A 74 -8.29 4.25 16.54
N ARG A 75 -7.13 4.31 17.18
CA ARG A 75 -5.87 3.82 16.57
C ARG A 75 -5.85 2.31 16.44
N ASP A 76 -6.31 1.59 17.46
CA ASP A 76 -6.39 0.14 17.41
C ASP A 76 -7.36 -0.34 16.33
N PHE A 77 -8.51 0.32 16.19
CA PHE A 77 -9.42 0.06 15.08
C PHE A 77 -8.77 0.31 13.72
N LEU A 78 -8.05 1.42 13.53
CA LEU A 78 -7.34 1.66 12.26
C LEU A 78 -6.32 0.56 11.96
N ILE A 79 -5.51 0.17 12.95
CA ILE A 79 -4.50 -0.88 12.79
C ILE A 79 -5.15 -2.23 12.45
N ASP A 80 -6.26 -2.56 13.10
CA ASP A 80 -7.02 -3.78 12.83
C ASP A 80 -7.54 -3.83 11.38
N ASN A 81 -8.02 -2.70 10.86
CA ASN A 81 -8.48 -2.58 9.47
C ASN A 81 -7.33 -2.58 8.44
N PHE A 82 -6.08 -2.35 8.86
CA PHE A 82 -4.92 -2.44 7.98
C PHE A 82 -4.36 -3.86 7.83
N LYS A 83 -4.85 -4.85 8.58
CA LYS A 83 -4.34 -6.24 8.52
C LYS A 83 -4.42 -6.86 7.12
N ASP A 84 -5.45 -6.51 6.36
CA ASP A 84 -5.68 -6.99 5.00
C ASP A 84 -5.29 -5.94 3.94
N ALA A 85 -4.50 -4.93 4.32
CA ALA A 85 -3.99 -3.92 3.39
C ALA A 85 -2.75 -4.45 2.66
N TYR A 86 -2.95 -4.92 1.42
CA TYR A 86 -1.88 -5.45 0.57
C TYR A 86 -2.01 -5.01 -0.89
N GLY A 87 -0.90 -5.12 -1.62
CA GLY A 87 -0.83 -4.74 -3.02
C GLY A 87 -1.05 -3.24 -3.22
N ASN A 88 -1.74 -2.89 -4.32
CA ASN A 88 -1.95 -1.50 -4.74
C ASN A 88 -3.36 -0.98 -4.45
N ASN A 89 -4.04 -1.53 -3.44
CA ASN A 89 -5.37 -1.05 -3.06
C ASN A 89 -5.29 0.24 -2.22
N ALA A 90 -6.41 0.96 -2.09
CA ALA A 90 -6.44 2.22 -1.35
C ALA A 90 -6.06 2.06 0.13
N ALA A 91 -6.40 0.94 0.77
CA ALA A 91 -6.06 0.66 2.16
C ALA A 91 -4.54 0.52 2.35
N ALA A 92 -3.83 -0.10 1.39
CA ALA A 92 -2.37 -0.20 1.41
C ALA A 92 -1.71 1.18 1.31
N THR A 93 -2.23 2.08 0.47
CA THR A 93 -1.77 3.48 0.42
C THR A 93 -1.97 4.17 1.77
N LEU A 94 -3.14 4.03 2.40
CA LEU A 94 -3.41 4.62 3.71
C LEU A 94 -2.53 4.03 4.82
N LEU A 95 -2.23 2.73 4.78
CA LEU A 95 -1.29 2.08 5.69
C LEU A 95 0.13 2.67 5.54
N LEU A 96 0.60 2.88 4.31
CA LEU A 96 1.90 3.51 4.07
C LEU A 96 1.95 4.94 4.60
N ASP A 97 0.91 5.75 4.38
CA ASP A 97 0.84 7.11 4.91
C ASP A 97 0.79 7.12 6.44
N PHE A 98 0.07 6.17 7.04
CA PHE A 98 0.08 5.97 8.49
C PHE A 98 1.49 5.61 8.99
N ALA A 99 2.18 4.69 8.34
CA ALA A 99 3.53 4.26 8.70
C ALA A 99 4.55 5.41 8.58
N ARG A 100 4.51 6.17 7.48
CA ARG A 100 5.37 7.36 7.29
C ARG A 100 5.24 8.36 8.43
N LYS A 101 4.02 8.56 8.94
CA LYS A 101 3.73 9.53 10.00
C LYS A 101 4.08 9.03 11.39
N HIS A 102 3.92 7.73 11.65
CA HIS A 102 3.99 7.17 13.00
C HIS A 102 5.24 6.32 13.27
N MET A 103 5.91 5.82 12.24
CA MET A 103 7.09 4.95 12.33
C MET A 103 8.03 5.11 11.12
N PRO A 104 8.48 6.33 10.79
CA PRO A 104 9.27 6.60 9.58
C PRO A 104 10.59 5.80 9.54
N ASP A 105 11.29 5.68 10.66
CA ASP A 105 12.57 4.97 10.72
C ASP A 105 12.40 3.48 10.46
N THR A 106 11.39 2.86 11.10
CA THR A 106 11.06 1.44 10.87
C THR A 106 10.59 1.21 9.44
N LEU A 107 9.82 2.14 8.86
CA LEU A 107 9.42 2.04 7.46
C LEU A 107 10.63 2.10 6.53
N ALA A 108 11.57 3.01 6.75
CA ALA A 108 12.78 3.13 5.96
C ALA A 108 13.67 1.87 6.07
N GLU A 109 13.76 1.26 7.26
CA GLU A 109 14.45 -0.02 7.47
C GLU A 109 13.79 -1.16 6.67
N ILE A 110 12.46 -1.25 6.70
CA ILE A 110 11.69 -2.23 5.91
C ILE A 110 11.95 -2.02 4.41
N GLU A 111 11.80 -0.79 3.92
CA GLU A 111 12.01 -0.44 2.51
C GLU A 111 13.44 -0.75 2.05
N SER A 112 14.44 -0.42 2.87
CA SER A 112 15.85 -0.73 2.60
C SER A 112 16.10 -2.24 2.49
N GLY A 113 15.53 -3.03 3.40
CA GLY A 113 15.65 -4.50 3.38
C GLY A 113 15.05 -5.12 2.11
N TYR A 114 13.90 -4.63 1.64
CA TYR A 114 13.32 -5.07 0.37
C TYR A 114 14.18 -4.68 -0.83
N ASN A 115 14.70 -3.44 -0.84
CA ASN A 115 15.52 -2.95 -1.94
C ASN A 115 16.85 -3.72 -2.06
N GLU A 116 17.48 -4.07 -0.93
CA GLU A 116 18.70 -4.88 -0.92
C GLU A 116 18.49 -6.25 -1.59
N VAL A 117 17.37 -6.92 -1.29
CA VAL A 117 17.01 -8.20 -1.91
C VAL A 117 16.73 -8.03 -3.40
N TYR A 118 16.05 -6.95 -3.79
CA TYR A 118 15.75 -6.63 -5.18
C TYR A 118 17.04 -6.44 -6.00
N GLU A 119 17.92 -5.55 -5.54
CA GLU A 119 19.21 -5.25 -6.20
C GLU A 119 20.08 -6.50 -6.35
N LYS A 120 20.18 -7.32 -5.29
CA LYS A 120 20.91 -8.60 -5.34
C LYS A 120 20.33 -9.58 -6.36
N ARG A 121 19.01 -9.61 -6.53
CA ARG A 121 18.35 -10.45 -7.56
C ARG A 121 18.59 -9.88 -8.94
N HIS A 122 18.43 -8.56 -9.11
CA HIS A 122 18.62 -7.87 -10.37
C HIS A 122 20.04 -8.07 -10.92
N LYS A 123 21.06 -7.86 -10.07
CA LYS A 123 22.47 -8.09 -10.44
C LYS A 123 22.73 -9.52 -10.92
N ARG A 124 22.22 -10.54 -10.21
CA ARG A 124 22.38 -11.95 -10.62
C ARG A 124 21.70 -12.26 -11.96
N ILE A 125 20.57 -11.61 -12.25
CA ILE A 125 19.88 -11.78 -13.52
C ILE A 125 20.70 -11.15 -14.65
N GLU A 126 21.22 -9.93 -14.46
CA GLU A 126 22.08 -9.27 -15.45
C GLU A 126 23.38 -10.05 -15.70
N GLU A 127 24.03 -10.58 -14.66
CA GLU A 127 25.21 -11.44 -14.81
C GLU A 127 24.90 -12.71 -15.62
N ARG A 128 23.76 -13.37 -15.35
CA ARG A 128 23.31 -14.54 -16.12
C ARG A 128 23.01 -14.20 -17.57
N LYS A 129 22.37 -13.06 -17.82
CA LYS A 129 22.06 -12.57 -19.16
C LYS A 129 23.35 -12.31 -19.95
N ALA A 130 24.34 -11.66 -19.34
CA ALA A 130 25.64 -11.42 -19.95
C ALA A 130 26.39 -12.73 -20.26
N ALA A 131 26.38 -13.69 -19.34
CA ALA A 131 27.01 -14.99 -19.54
C ALA A 131 26.36 -15.79 -20.69
N LEU A 132 25.03 -15.76 -20.82
CA LEU A 132 24.31 -16.38 -21.93
C LEU A 132 24.66 -15.72 -23.27
N LEU A 133 24.67 -14.39 -23.34
CA LEU A 133 25.07 -13.66 -24.55
C LEU A 133 26.53 -13.96 -24.96
N ALA A 134 27.45 -14.05 -23.99
CA ALA A 134 28.83 -14.41 -24.25
C ALA A 134 28.95 -15.85 -24.79
N LYS A 135 28.18 -16.79 -24.23
CA LYS A 135 28.13 -18.17 -24.70
C LYS A 135 27.55 -18.26 -26.12
N GLU A 136 26.48 -17.52 -26.42
CA GLU A 136 25.91 -17.45 -27.78
C GLU A 136 26.92 -16.95 -28.80
N ARG A 137 27.68 -15.89 -28.47
CA ARG A 137 28.77 -15.36 -29.30
C ARG A 137 29.91 -16.36 -29.50
N GLN A 138 30.21 -17.20 -28.50
CA GLN A 138 31.23 -18.26 -28.64
C GLN A 138 30.74 -19.46 -29.46
N THR A 139 29.42 -19.73 -29.49
CA THR A 139 28.83 -20.84 -30.24
C THR A 139 28.43 -20.50 -31.68
N LYS A 140 28.47 -19.22 -32.06
CA LYS A 140 28.35 -18.77 -33.45
C LYS A 140 29.70 -18.23 -33.91
N PRO A 141 30.41 -18.88 -34.85
CA PRO A 141 31.62 -18.32 -35.43
C PRO A 141 31.29 -16.98 -36.11
N GLU A 142 32.16 -15.98 -35.95
CA GLU A 142 32.13 -14.74 -36.73
C GLU A 142 32.25 -15.08 -38.22
N GLU A 143 31.16 -14.92 -38.98
CA GLU A 143 31.27 -14.55 -40.39
C GLU A 143 31.77 -13.11 -40.45
N ALA A 144 33.08 -12.91 -40.40
CA ALA A 144 33.71 -11.66 -40.82
C ALA A 144 35.20 -11.85 -41.12
N ALA A 145 35.52 -12.28 -42.35
CA ALA A 145 36.73 -11.84 -43.06
C ALA A 145 36.63 -12.18 -44.56
N GLU A 146 37.14 -11.28 -45.39
CA GLU A 146 37.36 -11.36 -46.85
C GLU A 146 36.23 -10.91 -47.79
N ALA A 147 36.21 -9.61 -48.11
CA ALA A 147 36.43 -9.15 -49.48
C ALA A 147 36.72 -7.64 -49.48
N GLU A 148 38.00 -7.35 -49.51
CA GLU A 148 38.60 -6.05 -49.80
C GLU A 148 38.15 -5.53 -51.18
N ASN A 149 37.95 -4.21 -51.25
CA ASN A 149 38.29 -3.35 -52.39
C ASN A 149 37.50 -3.52 -53.71
N THR A 150 36.58 -2.58 -53.99
CA THR A 150 36.59 -1.80 -55.26
C THR A 150 35.60 -0.63 -55.21
N GLN A 151 36.14 0.58 -55.03
CA GLN A 151 35.63 1.78 -55.71
C GLN A 151 36.47 1.98 -56.97
N PRO A 152 35.90 2.47 -58.09
CA PRO A 152 36.01 3.91 -58.33
C PRO A 152 34.76 4.59 -58.96
N THR A 153 34.44 5.76 -58.39
CA THR A 153 33.97 7.03 -59.00
C THR A 153 33.36 7.04 -60.41
N ALA A 154 32.17 7.63 -60.52
CA ALA A 154 31.86 8.68 -61.51
C ALA A 154 30.69 9.56 -61.01
N GLU A 155 30.85 10.86 -61.18
CA GLU A 155 29.98 12.00 -60.85
C GLU A 155 28.56 11.85 -61.45
N VAL A 156 27.50 12.48 -60.94
CA VAL A 156 27.12 13.89 -61.19
C VAL A 156 26.05 14.34 -60.15
N GLN A 157 26.30 15.48 -59.51
CA GLN A 157 25.35 16.34 -58.76
C GLN A 157 24.57 17.25 -59.73
N PRO A 158 23.62 18.11 -59.27
CA PRO A 158 22.60 18.02 -58.23
C PRO A 158 21.22 18.39 -58.86
N GLU A 159 20.14 18.57 -58.10
CA GLU A 159 19.26 19.76 -58.18
C GLU A 159 18.17 19.70 -57.09
N GLU A 160 17.85 20.89 -56.59
CA GLU A 160 16.93 21.22 -55.51
C GLU A 160 15.48 20.84 -55.83
N HIS A 161 14.62 20.74 -54.81
CA HIS A 161 13.52 21.69 -54.65
C HIS A 161 12.58 21.35 -53.48
N THR A 162 12.59 22.28 -52.52
CA THR A 162 11.45 22.89 -51.82
C THR A 162 10.57 22.09 -50.86
N GLN A 163 10.61 22.60 -49.62
CA GLN A 163 9.52 22.74 -48.66
C GLN A 163 8.14 22.97 -49.30
N THR A 164 7.10 22.36 -48.72
CA THR A 164 5.88 23.13 -48.42
C THR A 164 5.18 22.61 -47.15
N GLU A 165 4.86 23.60 -46.33
CA GLU A 165 4.10 23.65 -45.10
C GLU A 165 2.58 23.65 -45.40
N GLU A 166 1.78 23.69 -44.32
CA GLU A 166 0.36 24.15 -44.25
C GLU A 166 -0.73 23.04 -44.29
N VAL A 167 -1.32 22.62 -43.14
CA VAL A 167 -2.37 23.22 -42.27
C VAL A 167 -3.81 23.06 -42.79
N ALA A 168 -4.65 22.48 -41.91
CA ALA A 168 -6.11 22.58 -41.74
C ALA A 168 -7.10 22.13 -42.84
N ALA A 169 -7.95 21.18 -42.46
CA ALA A 169 -9.40 21.38 -42.35
C ALA A 169 -9.97 20.47 -41.27
#